data_AF-A0A7K3WTJ5-F1
#
_entry.id   AF-A0A7K3WTJ5-F1
#
_cell.length_a   1.000
_cell.length_b   1.000
_cell.length_c   1.000
_cell.angle_alpha   90.00
_cell.angle_beta   90.00
_cell.angle_gamma   90.00
#
_symmetry.space_group_name_H-M   'P 1'
#
loop_
_entity.id
_entity.type
_entity.pdbx_description
1 polymer ?
#
loop_
_entity_poly.entity_id
_entity_poly.type
_entity_poly.pdbx_seq_one_letter_code
_entity_poly.pdbx_strand_id
1 'polypeptide(L)'
;MKYQFVENYNVLVKQLNDFKSECTSILKSNSNKTTEEFNELIDQWEERLISCIVRHIAPKPSFLINAFHAGLGNIFFDDLMHRYFAKGEEGKQLFFNSLVNSKLKGLRIINGYLLILNDINQNPIPEVNNIQKKFDYLMHKLYLVYSEDFYSVEYLLDLNGIDYRGEEPAGLGEALRLKGYVKSTDRRNLFIKLTVKGAAYLERKVEASNKSKNQLDSDELIQKIDLVINKLQSLGYGHEILFNEIEELKSAASKLNKKNWMELLKGKVLDLVVDEI
;
A
#
# COMPACT_ATOMS: atom_id res chain seq x y z
N MET A 1 -10.71 5.14 -12.62
CA MET A 1 -9.28 5.03 -12.25
C MET A 1 -8.49 6.07 -13.03
N LYS A 2 -7.75 6.95 -12.36
CA LYS A 2 -7.25 8.20 -12.95
C LYS A 2 -5.88 8.07 -13.62
N TYR A 3 -5.03 7.16 -13.15
CA TYR A 3 -3.67 6.92 -13.68
C TYR A 3 -3.41 5.43 -13.83
N GLN A 4 -2.59 5.04 -14.80
CA GLN A 4 -2.19 3.66 -15.06
C GLN A 4 -0.72 3.58 -15.47
N PHE A 5 -0.08 2.45 -15.19
CA PHE A 5 1.26 2.20 -15.70
C PHE A 5 1.19 1.79 -17.17
N VAL A 6 2.06 2.40 -17.98
CA VAL A 6 2.24 2.06 -19.40
C VAL A 6 3.00 0.75 -19.56
N GLU A 7 3.93 0.48 -18.65
CA GLU A 7 4.75 -0.73 -18.61
C GLU A 7 4.67 -1.39 -17.22
N ASN A 8 5.34 -2.54 -17.06
CA ASN A 8 5.37 -3.23 -15.77
C ASN A 8 6.00 -2.35 -14.67
N TYR A 9 5.30 -2.19 -13.56
CA TYR A 9 5.75 -1.44 -12.37
C TYR A 9 7.17 -1.80 -11.92
N ASN A 10 7.55 -3.09 -12.00
CA ASN A 10 8.86 -3.55 -11.58
C ASN A 10 10.00 -2.98 -12.44
N VAL A 11 9.74 -2.67 -13.71
CA VAL A 11 10.72 -2.01 -14.59
C VAL A 11 11.00 -0.59 -14.09
N LEU A 12 9.95 0.15 -13.76
CA LEU A 12 10.07 1.49 -13.20
C LEU A 12 10.82 1.46 -11.86
N VAL A 13 10.46 0.55 -10.94
CA VAL A 13 11.14 0.43 -9.64
C VAL A 13 12.64 0.20 -9.79
N LYS A 14 13.06 -0.63 -10.76
CA LYS A 14 14.48 -0.86 -11.05
C LYS A 14 15.16 0.45 -11.47
N GLN A 15 14.58 1.18 -12.42
CA GLN A 15 15.12 2.47 -12.87
C GLN A 15 15.18 3.51 -11.74
N LEU A 16 14.18 3.56 -10.85
CA LEU A 16 14.21 4.47 -9.69
C LEU A 16 15.35 4.14 -8.72
N ASN A 17 15.70 2.86 -8.54
CA ASN A 17 16.86 2.47 -7.75
C ASN A 17 18.19 2.88 -8.41
N ASP A 18 18.25 2.85 -9.74
CA ASP A 18 19.39 3.35 -10.49
C ASP A 18 19.54 4.87 -10.28
N PHE A 19 18.44 5.64 -10.38
CA PHE A 19 18.43 7.08 -10.09
C PHE A 19 18.87 7.40 -8.66
N LYS A 20 18.43 6.61 -7.66
CA LYS A 20 18.88 6.76 -6.28
C LYS A 20 20.40 6.60 -6.15
N SER A 21 20.95 5.58 -6.82
CA SER A 21 22.38 5.27 -6.80
C SER A 21 23.21 6.34 -7.52
N GLU A 22 22.69 6.84 -8.64
CA GLU A 22 23.27 7.94 -9.39
C GLU A 22 23.31 9.24 -8.57
N CYS A 23 22.20 9.63 -7.94
CA CYS A 23 22.13 10.83 -7.10
C CYS A 23 23.14 10.78 -5.94
N THR A 24 23.33 9.59 -5.35
CA THR A 24 24.32 9.38 -4.29
C THR A 24 25.75 9.49 -4.83
N SER A 25 25.97 9.10 -6.10
CA SER A 25 27.28 9.17 -6.75
C SER A 25 27.66 10.60 -7.15
N ILE A 26 26.67 11.44 -7.48
CA ILE A 26 26.87 12.89 -7.71
C ILE A 26 27.48 13.53 -6.45
N LEU A 27 26.95 13.21 -5.27
CA LEU A 27 27.49 13.68 -3.99
C LEU A 27 28.92 13.20 -3.75
N LYS A 28 29.22 11.91 -3.98
CA LYS A 28 30.56 11.35 -3.75
C LYS A 28 31.64 11.92 -4.69
N SER A 29 31.26 12.37 -5.87
CA SER A 29 32.17 12.86 -6.90
C SER A 29 32.32 14.40 -6.91
N ASN A 30 31.90 15.09 -5.85
CA ASN A 30 31.78 16.55 -5.82
C ASN A 30 33.06 17.32 -5.43
N SER A 31 34.16 16.62 -5.14
CA SER A 31 35.34 17.17 -4.45
C SER A 31 35.94 18.42 -5.10
N ASN A 32 35.83 18.55 -6.43
CA ASN A 32 36.38 19.66 -7.20
C ASN A 32 35.30 20.50 -7.92
N LYS A 33 34.01 20.22 -7.71
CA LYS A 33 32.92 20.89 -8.44
C LYS A 33 32.59 22.22 -7.77
N THR A 34 32.29 23.23 -8.57
CA THR A 34 31.67 24.47 -8.12
C THR A 34 30.21 24.23 -7.72
N THR A 35 29.60 25.19 -7.01
CA THR A 35 28.18 25.11 -6.64
C THR A 35 27.27 25.11 -7.88
N GLU A 36 27.62 25.88 -8.91
CA GLU A 36 26.90 25.92 -10.19
C GLU A 36 26.93 24.58 -10.91
N GLU A 37 28.12 24.00 -11.12
CA GLU A 37 28.28 22.68 -11.76
C GLU A 37 27.54 21.57 -10.99
N PHE A 38 27.51 21.67 -9.66
CA PHE A 38 26.77 20.70 -8.84
C PHE A 38 25.26 20.83 -9.02
N ASN A 39 24.73 22.06 -9.03
CA ASN A 39 23.31 22.32 -9.24
C ASN A 39 22.88 21.84 -10.63
N GLU A 40 23.67 22.13 -11.68
CA GLU A 40 23.39 21.66 -13.04
C GLU A 40 23.28 20.13 -13.12
N LEU A 41 24.16 19.40 -12.44
CA LEU A 41 24.10 17.93 -12.40
C LEU A 41 22.84 17.41 -11.70
N ILE A 42 22.44 18.08 -10.62
CA ILE A 42 21.22 17.73 -9.88
C ILE A 42 19.97 18.03 -10.72
N ASP A 43 19.95 19.15 -11.42
CA ASP A 43 18.85 19.54 -12.30
C ASP A 43 18.72 18.57 -13.48
N GLN A 44 19.83 18.23 -14.14
CA GLN A 44 19.84 17.21 -15.21
C GLN A 44 19.39 15.83 -14.70
N TRP A 45 19.77 15.46 -13.48
CA TRP A 45 19.31 14.22 -12.86
C TRP A 45 17.79 14.25 -12.62
N GLU A 46 17.26 15.37 -12.13
CA GLU A 46 15.83 15.56 -11.88
C GLU A 46 15.01 15.53 -13.18
N GLU A 47 15.46 16.22 -14.22
CA GLU A 47 14.79 16.21 -15.53
C GLU A 47 14.68 14.78 -16.11
N ARG A 48 15.74 13.98 -15.99
CA ARG A 48 15.74 12.58 -16.42
C ARG A 48 14.81 11.71 -15.58
N LEU A 49 14.78 11.93 -14.26
CA LEU A 49 13.86 11.24 -13.35
C LEU A 49 12.40 11.54 -13.71
N ILE A 50 12.05 12.82 -13.89
CA ILE A 50 10.70 13.25 -14.28
C ILE A 50 10.33 12.65 -15.63
N SER A 51 11.23 12.71 -16.60
CA SER A 51 11.04 12.13 -17.93
C SER A 51 10.83 10.61 -17.89
N CYS A 52 11.51 9.92 -16.97
CA CYS A 52 11.27 8.50 -16.70
C CYS A 52 9.85 8.26 -16.18
N ILE A 53 9.44 8.96 -15.11
CA ILE A 53 8.11 8.80 -14.51
C ILE A 53 6.99 9.07 -15.52
N VAL A 54 7.10 10.15 -16.30
CA VAL A 54 6.09 10.53 -17.30
C VAL A 54 5.95 9.49 -18.41
N ARG A 55 7.04 8.79 -18.76
CA ARG A 55 7.00 7.71 -19.75
C ARG A 55 6.27 6.47 -19.25
N HIS A 56 6.39 6.19 -17.96
CA HIS A 56 5.83 4.97 -17.36
C HIS A 56 4.39 5.12 -16.85
N ILE A 57 3.83 6.34 -16.81
CA ILE A 57 2.51 6.60 -16.22
C ILE A 57 1.66 7.46 -17.14
N ALA A 58 0.46 6.97 -17.47
CA ALA A 58 -0.52 7.65 -18.29
C ALA A 58 -1.84 7.88 -17.52
N PRO A 59 -2.51 9.04 -17.67
CA PRO A 59 -1.99 10.28 -18.29
C PRO A 59 -0.87 10.91 -17.44
N LYS A 60 -0.19 11.94 -17.97
CA LYS A 60 0.94 12.63 -17.30
C LYS A 60 0.58 12.96 -15.84
N PRO A 61 1.30 12.41 -14.84
CA PRO A 61 0.93 12.52 -13.43
C PRO A 61 1.44 13.84 -12.82
N SER A 62 0.87 14.96 -13.24
CA SER A 62 1.32 16.30 -12.83
C SER A 62 1.37 16.50 -11.32
N PHE A 63 0.48 15.85 -10.56
CA PHE A 63 0.49 15.92 -9.09
C PHE A 63 1.73 15.24 -8.47
N LEU A 64 2.26 14.15 -9.05
CA LEU A 64 3.50 13.51 -8.58
C LEU A 64 4.71 14.39 -8.86
N ILE A 65 4.73 15.01 -10.03
CA ILE A 65 5.78 15.97 -10.42
C ILE A 65 5.75 17.16 -9.46
N ASN A 66 4.55 17.71 -9.20
CA ASN A 66 4.38 18.79 -8.23
C ASN A 66 4.74 18.37 -6.81
N ALA A 67 4.43 17.13 -6.40
CA ALA A 67 4.82 16.59 -5.10
C ALA A 67 6.35 16.53 -4.94
N PHE A 68 7.04 16.13 -6.01
CA PHE A 68 8.50 16.11 -6.06
C PHE A 68 9.09 17.50 -5.88
N HIS A 69 8.61 18.46 -6.66
CA HIS A 69 9.06 19.84 -6.58
C HIS A 69 8.67 20.53 -5.26
N ALA A 70 7.49 20.24 -4.69
CA ALA A 70 7.05 20.82 -3.42
C ALA A 70 7.89 20.32 -2.23
N GLY A 71 8.43 19.10 -2.29
CA GLY A 71 9.41 18.60 -1.33
C GLY A 71 10.71 19.42 -1.28
N LEU A 72 10.93 20.29 -2.27
CA LEU A 72 12.09 21.18 -2.41
C LEU A 72 11.92 22.52 -1.69
N GLY A 73 10.80 22.79 -1.01
CA GLY A 73 10.53 24.08 -0.36
C GLY A 73 11.61 24.53 0.66
N ASN A 74 12.40 23.58 1.19
CA ASN A 74 13.53 23.88 2.07
C ASN A 74 14.81 24.32 1.32
N ILE A 75 14.92 24.08 0.00
CA ILE A 75 16.14 24.38 -0.77
C ILE A 75 16.36 25.88 -0.92
N PHE A 76 15.30 26.69 -1.01
CA PHE A 76 15.47 28.15 -1.02
C PHE A 76 16.05 28.66 0.30
N PHE A 77 15.62 28.11 1.43
CA PHE A 77 16.18 28.45 2.74
C PHE A 77 17.60 27.91 2.89
N ASP A 78 17.86 26.67 2.47
CA ASP A 78 19.19 26.06 2.53
C ASP A 78 20.22 26.78 1.64
N ASP A 79 19.80 27.23 0.46
CA ASP A 79 20.62 28.02 -0.47
C ASP A 79 20.87 29.44 0.07
N LEU A 80 19.87 30.09 0.68
CA LEU A 80 20.06 31.32 1.45
C LEU A 80 21.04 31.08 2.62
N MET A 81 20.87 30.01 3.37
CA MET A 81 21.75 29.69 4.49
C MET A 81 23.19 29.43 4.02
N HIS A 82 23.37 28.75 2.89
CA HIS A 82 24.68 28.54 2.30
C HIS A 82 25.33 29.86 1.86
N ARG A 83 24.61 30.68 1.08
CA ARG A 83 25.12 31.95 0.54
C ARG A 83 25.52 32.94 1.63
N TYR A 84 24.80 32.96 2.75
CA TYR A 84 25.02 33.96 3.80
C TYR A 84 25.83 33.47 5.01
N PHE A 85 25.77 32.18 5.38
CA PHE A 85 26.31 31.70 6.65
C PHE A 85 27.35 30.58 6.53
N ALA A 86 27.42 29.85 5.42
CA ALA A 86 28.30 28.69 5.27
C ALA A 86 29.40 28.96 4.23
N LYS A 87 30.29 29.91 4.54
CA LYS A 87 31.44 30.27 3.68
C LYS A 87 32.56 29.22 3.80
N GLY A 88 33.16 28.83 2.67
CA GLY A 88 34.26 27.85 2.61
C GLY A 88 33.82 26.44 2.18
N GLU A 89 34.80 25.54 2.01
CA GLU A 89 34.56 24.17 1.51
C GLU A 89 33.63 23.34 2.42
N GLU A 90 33.72 23.49 3.74
CA GLU A 90 32.84 22.77 4.67
C GLU A 90 31.37 23.17 4.49
N GLY A 91 31.09 24.47 4.37
CA GLY A 91 29.74 24.98 4.14
C GLY A 91 29.15 24.55 2.80
N LYS A 92 29.99 24.50 1.76
CA LYS A 92 29.65 23.98 0.43
C LYS A 92 29.30 22.49 0.47
N GLN A 93 30.08 21.69 1.21
CA GLN A 93 29.76 20.27 1.39
C GLN A 93 28.46 20.05 2.17
N LEU A 94 28.20 20.84 3.21
CA LEU A 94 26.91 20.79 3.92
C LEU A 94 25.74 21.12 2.99
N PHE A 95 25.88 22.14 2.14
CA PHE A 95 24.87 22.48 1.13
C PHE A 95 24.62 21.33 0.14
N PHE A 96 25.68 20.76 -0.45
CA PHE A 96 25.57 19.63 -1.37
C PHE A 96 24.90 18.42 -0.72
N ASN A 97 25.24 18.12 0.53
CA ASN A 97 24.59 17.05 1.30
C ASN A 97 23.10 17.35 1.50
N SER A 98 22.73 18.56 1.92
CA SER A 98 21.32 18.92 2.13
C SER A 98 20.51 18.79 0.83
N LEU A 99 21.06 19.31 -0.28
CA LEU A 99 20.40 19.26 -1.58
C LEU A 99 20.15 17.81 -2.02
N VAL A 100 21.17 16.95 -1.99
CA VAL A 100 21.04 15.53 -2.37
C VAL A 100 20.07 14.80 -1.44
N ASN A 101 20.15 15.02 -0.13
CA ASN A 101 19.25 14.40 0.83
C ASN A 101 17.79 14.80 0.59
N SER A 102 17.55 16.06 0.22
CA SER A 102 16.23 16.55 -0.16
C SER A 102 15.70 15.83 -1.40
N LYS A 103 16.52 15.69 -2.46
CA LYS A 103 16.15 14.96 -3.68
C LYS A 103 15.88 13.48 -3.41
N LEU A 104 16.70 12.82 -2.60
CA LEU A 104 16.51 11.42 -2.19
C LEU A 104 15.23 11.23 -1.37
N LYS A 105 14.89 12.18 -0.49
CA LYS A 105 13.61 12.19 0.23
C LYS A 105 12.43 12.33 -0.74
N GLY A 106 12.51 13.25 -1.70
CA GLY A 106 11.49 13.40 -2.75
C GLY A 106 11.27 12.11 -3.54
N LEU A 107 12.36 11.44 -3.94
CA LEU A 107 12.31 10.17 -4.66
C LEU A 107 11.63 9.07 -3.82
N ARG A 108 11.90 9.01 -2.52
CA ARG A 108 11.26 8.05 -1.61
C ARG A 108 9.76 8.27 -1.51
N ILE A 109 9.31 9.52 -1.40
CA ILE A 109 7.89 9.89 -1.37
C ILE A 109 7.20 9.50 -2.68
N ILE A 110 7.81 9.81 -3.84
CA ILE A 110 7.31 9.36 -5.15
C ILE A 110 7.14 7.86 -5.14
N ASN A 111 8.17 7.11 -4.74
CA ASN A 111 8.12 5.65 -4.74
C ASN A 111 6.95 5.12 -3.88
N GLY A 112 6.66 5.77 -2.74
CA GLY A 112 5.46 5.47 -1.95
C GLY A 112 4.17 5.66 -2.74
N TYR A 113 4.00 6.79 -3.42
CA TYR A 113 2.82 7.01 -4.27
C TYR A 113 2.72 6.03 -5.44
N LEU A 114 3.84 5.64 -6.05
CA LEU A 114 3.86 4.64 -7.12
C LEU A 114 3.49 3.25 -6.62
N LEU A 115 3.92 2.88 -5.41
CA LEU A 115 3.50 1.64 -4.76
C LEU A 115 1.98 1.62 -4.54
N ILE A 116 1.42 2.74 -4.05
CA ILE A 116 -0.04 2.89 -3.87
C ILE A 116 -0.77 2.78 -5.21
N LEU A 117 -0.25 3.43 -6.25
CA LEU A 117 -0.81 3.33 -7.58
C LEU A 117 -0.80 1.88 -8.07
N ASN A 118 0.32 1.17 -7.92
CA ASN A 118 0.40 -0.24 -8.33
C ASN A 118 -0.60 -1.12 -7.57
N ASP A 119 -0.78 -0.90 -6.26
CA ASP A 119 -1.81 -1.61 -5.49
C ASP A 119 -3.23 -1.30 -5.99
N ILE A 120 -3.52 -0.05 -6.37
CA ILE A 120 -4.82 0.31 -6.98
C ILE A 120 -5.00 -0.40 -8.34
N ASN A 121 -3.96 -0.47 -9.17
CA ASN A 121 -4.00 -1.15 -10.46
C ASN A 121 -4.26 -2.66 -10.33
N GLN A 122 -3.69 -3.30 -9.30
CA GLN A 122 -3.81 -4.75 -9.09
C GLN A 122 -5.07 -5.14 -8.34
N ASN A 123 -5.51 -4.31 -7.39
CA ASN A 123 -6.62 -4.57 -6.49
C ASN A 123 -7.66 -3.43 -6.63
N PRO A 124 -8.62 -3.51 -7.57
CA PRO A 124 -9.69 -2.54 -7.65
C PRO A 124 -10.52 -2.57 -6.36
N ILE A 125 -10.42 -1.50 -5.56
CA ILE A 125 -11.11 -1.38 -4.27
C ILE A 125 -12.59 -1.10 -4.51
N PRO A 126 -13.51 -1.66 -3.69
CA PRO A 126 -14.94 -1.37 -3.76
C PRO A 126 -15.26 0.12 -3.63
N GLU A 127 -16.41 0.50 -4.16
CA GLU A 127 -16.91 1.88 -4.21
C GLU A 127 -16.78 2.60 -2.85
N VAL A 128 -15.91 3.62 -2.80
CA VAL A 128 -15.64 4.44 -1.62
C VAL A 128 -16.65 5.58 -1.56
N ASN A 129 -17.87 5.26 -1.15
CA ASN A 129 -19.02 6.17 -1.20
C ASN A 129 -19.40 6.82 0.14
N ASN A 130 -18.67 6.54 1.23
CA ASN A 130 -18.93 7.15 2.54
C ASN A 130 -17.65 7.47 3.32
N ILE A 131 -17.78 8.29 4.36
CA ILE A 131 -16.66 8.77 5.18
C ILE A 131 -15.88 7.63 5.85
N GLN A 132 -16.57 6.61 6.36
CA GLN A 132 -15.89 5.50 7.01
C GLN A 132 -15.04 4.69 6.02
N LYS A 133 -15.55 4.46 4.81
CA LYS A 133 -14.78 3.82 3.73
C LYS A 133 -13.60 4.68 3.30
N LYS A 134 -13.73 6.02 3.29
CA LYS A 134 -12.59 6.92 3.02
C LYS A 134 -11.53 6.81 4.11
N PHE A 135 -11.91 6.75 5.39
CA PHE A 135 -10.96 6.48 6.47
C PHE A 135 -10.24 5.14 6.29
N ASP A 136 -11.00 4.08 6.02
CA ASP A 136 -10.45 2.75 5.82
C ASP A 136 -9.48 2.70 4.63
N TYR A 137 -9.86 3.35 3.52
CA TYR A 137 -9.02 3.51 2.34
C TYR A 137 -7.72 4.24 2.67
N LEU A 138 -7.78 5.43 3.27
CA LEU A 138 -6.60 6.21 3.62
C LEU A 138 -5.67 5.43 4.55
N MET A 139 -6.23 4.80 5.58
CA MET A 139 -5.49 3.98 6.54
C MET A 139 -4.80 2.81 5.84
N HIS A 140 -5.50 2.08 4.97
CA HIS A 140 -4.92 0.97 4.22
C HIS A 140 -3.78 1.43 3.30
N LYS A 141 -3.96 2.54 2.57
CA LYS A 141 -2.91 3.07 1.68
C LYS A 141 -1.69 3.56 2.46
N LEU A 142 -1.88 4.19 3.62
CA LEU A 142 -0.78 4.59 4.50
C LEU A 142 -0.04 3.39 5.11
N TYR A 143 -0.75 2.29 5.38
CA TYR A 143 -0.14 1.04 5.87
C TYR A 143 0.71 0.36 4.80
N LEU A 144 0.27 0.39 3.53
CA LEU A 144 1.06 -0.13 2.41
C LEU A 144 2.43 0.56 2.29
N VAL A 145 2.48 1.87 2.51
CA VAL A 145 3.71 2.67 2.40
C VAL A 145 4.35 2.94 3.76
N TYR A 146 4.05 2.14 4.79
CA TYR A 146 4.44 2.40 6.17
C TYR A 146 5.90 2.85 6.29
N SER A 147 6.07 4.17 6.40
CA SER A 147 7.35 4.86 6.25
C SER A 147 7.35 6.10 7.14
N GLU A 148 8.51 6.74 7.25
CA GLU A 148 8.67 7.95 8.03
C GLU A 148 8.13 9.22 7.36
N ASP A 149 7.64 9.11 6.13
CA ASP A 149 7.17 10.24 5.32
C ASP A 149 5.69 10.55 5.53
N PHE A 150 5.31 11.78 5.18
CA PHE A 150 3.93 12.25 5.20
C PHE A 150 3.37 12.28 3.79
N TYR A 151 2.12 11.87 3.65
CA TYR A 151 1.43 11.78 2.36
C TYR A 151 0.21 12.71 2.36
N SER A 152 0.02 13.43 1.27
CA SER A 152 -1.17 14.26 1.05
C SER A 152 -2.44 13.42 0.98
N VAL A 153 -3.43 13.74 1.81
CA VAL A 153 -4.77 13.13 1.80
C VAL A 153 -5.44 13.32 0.43
N GLU A 154 -5.33 14.51 -0.16
CA GLU A 154 -5.87 14.83 -1.48
C GLU A 154 -5.27 13.90 -2.54
N TYR A 155 -3.94 13.75 -2.55
CA TYR A 155 -3.26 12.90 -3.53
C TYR A 155 -3.63 11.42 -3.35
N LEU A 156 -3.78 10.96 -2.11
CA LEU A 156 -4.22 9.59 -1.83
C LEU A 156 -5.63 9.33 -2.39
N LEU A 157 -6.56 10.28 -2.26
CA LEU A 157 -7.92 10.17 -2.79
C LEU A 157 -7.93 10.30 -4.33
N ASP A 158 -7.21 11.28 -4.88
CA ASP A 158 -7.11 11.55 -6.31
C ASP A 158 -6.52 10.39 -7.11
N LEU A 159 -5.54 9.67 -6.54
CA LEU A 159 -4.92 8.51 -7.16
C LEU A 159 -5.94 7.45 -7.59
N ASN A 160 -6.97 7.25 -6.77
CA ASN A 160 -8.05 6.31 -7.05
C ASN A 160 -9.30 6.98 -7.65
N GLY A 161 -9.25 8.29 -7.90
CA GLY A 161 -10.41 9.06 -8.39
C GLY A 161 -11.56 9.10 -7.39
N ILE A 162 -11.27 9.18 -6.10
CA ILE A 162 -12.28 9.30 -5.05
C ILE A 162 -12.62 10.78 -4.89
N ASP A 163 -13.85 11.15 -5.22
CA ASP A 163 -14.33 12.52 -5.09
C ASP A 163 -14.46 12.95 -3.62
N TYR A 164 -14.17 14.21 -3.34
CA TYR A 164 -14.34 14.85 -2.04
C TYR A 164 -14.80 16.30 -2.21
N ARG A 165 -15.40 16.86 -1.15
CA ARG A 165 -15.99 18.21 -1.20
C ARG A 165 -15.15 19.19 -0.40
N GLY A 166 -14.84 20.36 -0.96
CA GLY A 166 -14.24 21.48 -0.22
C GLY A 166 -13.09 21.06 0.68
N GLU A 167 -13.20 21.33 1.98
CA GLU A 167 -12.19 21.02 3.00
C GLU A 167 -12.29 19.59 3.59
N GLU A 168 -13.05 18.69 2.96
CA GLU A 168 -13.18 17.30 3.43
C GLU A 168 -11.83 16.58 3.65
N PRO A 169 -10.81 16.70 2.77
CA PRO A 169 -9.50 16.09 3.02
C PRO A 169 -8.85 16.53 4.33
N ALA A 170 -8.92 17.83 4.65
CA ALA A 170 -8.42 18.37 5.92
C ALA A 170 -9.20 17.82 7.11
N GLY A 171 -10.54 17.74 6.99
CA GLY A 171 -11.40 17.14 8.00
C GLY A 171 -11.13 15.65 8.23
N LEU A 172 -10.85 14.89 7.16
CA LEU A 172 -10.47 13.48 7.25
C LEU A 172 -9.13 13.31 7.97
N GLY A 173 -8.13 14.12 7.62
CA GLY A 173 -6.83 14.11 8.28
C GLY A 173 -6.93 14.45 9.77
N GLU A 174 -7.69 15.48 10.12
CA GLU A 174 -7.92 15.88 11.51
C GLU A 174 -8.64 14.79 12.32
N ALA A 175 -9.70 14.19 11.76
CA ALA A 175 -10.44 13.13 12.44
C ALA A 175 -9.58 11.89 12.73
N LEU A 176 -8.73 11.47 11.78
CA LEU A 176 -7.78 10.37 11.99
C LEU A 176 -6.70 10.74 13.03
N ARG A 177 -6.25 12.01 13.03
CA ARG A 177 -5.26 12.52 13.98
C ARG A 177 -5.80 12.53 15.41
N LEU A 178 -7.03 13.01 15.61
CA LEU A 178 -7.70 13.03 16.91
C LEU A 178 -7.90 11.61 17.48
N LYS A 179 -8.15 10.61 16.62
CA LYS A 179 -8.18 9.19 17.02
C LYS A 179 -6.80 8.63 17.38
N GLY A 180 -5.74 9.36 17.05
CA GLY A 180 -4.34 8.98 17.25
C GLY A 180 -3.84 7.97 16.22
N TYR A 181 -4.55 7.77 15.11
CA TYR A 181 -4.19 6.81 14.07
C TYR A 181 -3.15 7.36 13.09
N VAL A 182 -3.10 8.68 12.94
CA VAL A 182 -2.12 9.38 12.10
C VAL A 182 -1.50 10.57 12.84
N LYS A 183 -0.33 11.00 12.39
CA LYS A 183 0.28 12.30 12.71
C LYS A 183 0.14 13.22 11.51
N SER A 184 0.07 14.52 11.75
CA SER A 184 0.11 15.56 10.72
C SER A 184 1.40 16.38 10.84
N THR A 185 1.92 16.86 9.72
CA THR A 185 3.03 17.85 9.70
C THR A 185 2.57 19.28 9.47
N ASP A 186 1.31 19.50 9.07
CA ASP A 186 0.79 20.81 8.71
C ASP A 186 -0.47 21.16 9.50
N ARG A 187 -0.75 22.46 9.64
CA ARG A 187 -1.90 22.96 10.40
C ARG A 187 -3.25 22.57 9.80
N ARG A 188 -3.31 22.28 8.49
CA ARG A 188 -4.54 21.87 7.80
C ARG A 188 -4.74 20.36 7.83
N ASN A 189 -3.78 19.59 8.35
CA ASN A 189 -3.82 18.12 8.38
C ASN A 189 -3.96 17.48 6.99
N LEU A 190 -3.43 18.14 5.97
CA LEU A 190 -3.43 17.59 4.61
C LEU A 190 -2.34 16.55 4.43
N PHE A 191 -1.22 16.66 5.15
CA PHE A 191 -0.10 15.74 5.06
C PHE A 191 -0.04 14.86 6.30
N ILE A 192 -0.43 13.60 6.13
CA ILE A 192 -0.58 12.65 7.23
C ILE A 192 0.37 11.46 7.11
N LYS A 193 0.74 10.89 8.27
CA LYS A 193 1.57 9.69 8.40
C LYS A 193 0.93 8.72 9.38
N LEU A 194 0.95 7.42 9.08
CA LEU A 194 0.43 6.40 9.98
C LEU A 194 1.21 6.34 11.30
N THR A 195 0.51 6.16 12.41
CA THR A 195 1.14 5.86 13.70
C THR A 195 1.17 4.36 13.95
N VAL A 196 2.00 3.92 14.91
CA VAL A 196 1.97 2.56 15.43
C VAL A 196 0.56 2.17 15.91
N LYS A 197 -0.16 3.09 16.57
CA LYS A 197 -1.55 2.87 17.00
C LYS A 197 -2.49 2.64 15.81
N GLY A 198 -2.30 3.40 14.73
CA GLY A 198 -3.06 3.25 13.48
C GLY A 198 -2.78 1.92 12.78
N ALA A 199 -1.51 1.52 12.69
CA ALA A 199 -1.10 0.21 12.16
C ALA A 199 -1.73 -0.94 12.96
N ALA A 200 -1.58 -0.93 14.29
CA ALA A 200 -2.16 -1.94 15.17
C ALA A 200 -3.71 -1.97 15.14
N TYR A 201 -4.37 -0.86 14.78
CA TYR A 201 -5.80 -0.85 14.54
C TYR A 201 -6.16 -1.62 13.26
N LEU A 202 -5.42 -1.41 12.16
CA LEU A 202 -5.65 -2.11 10.91
C LEU A 202 -5.37 -3.60 11.02
N GLU A 203 -4.28 -4.00 11.65
CA GLU A 203 -3.90 -5.40 11.85
C GLU A 203 -5.02 -6.16 12.59
N ARG A 204 -5.52 -5.60 13.69
CA ARG A 204 -6.68 -6.17 14.42
C ARG A 204 -7.94 -6.25 13.55
N LYS A 205 -8.18 -5.25 12.70
CA LYS A 205 -9.34 -5.24 11.80
C LYS A 205 -9.23 -6.33 10.73
N VAL A 206 -8.05 -6.55 10.16
CA VAL A 206 -7.77 -7.63 9.20
C VAL A 206 -7.91 -9.00 9.88
N GLU A 207 -7.35 -9.17 11.08
CA GLU A 207 -7.49 -10.40 11.86
C GLU A 207 -8.95 -10.71 12.20
N ALA A 208 -9.73 -9.71 12.60
CA ALA A 208 -11.15 -9.86 12.87
C ALA A 208 -11.93 -10.25 11.59
N SER A 209 -11.62 -9.63 10.46
CA SER A 209 -12.21 -9.97 9.16
C SER A 209 -11.85 -11.40 8.73
N ASN A 210 -10.61 -11.83 8.93
CA ASN A 210 -10.18 -13.19 8.60
C ASN A 210 -10.84 -14.24 9.51
N LYS A 211 -10.98 -13.95 10.80
CA LYS A 211 -11.73 -14.81 11.73
C LYS A 211 -13.20 -14.94 11.31
N SER A 212 -13.86 -13.82 10.97
CA SER A 212 -15.25 -13.84 10.50
C SER A 212 -15.41 -14.58 9.17
N LYS A 213 -14.46 -14.46 8.26
CA LYS A 213 -14.48 -15.16 6.97
C LYS A 213 -14.27 -16.67 7.13
N ASN A 214 -13.34 -17.07 7.99
CA ASN A 214 -13.15 -18.48 8.34
C ASN A 214 -14.40 -19.09 9.00
N GLN A 215 -15.11 -18.30 9.82
CA GLN A 215 -16.37 -18.74 10.42
C GLN A 215 -17.47 -18.93 9.36
N LEU A 216 -17.63 -17.98 8.44
CA LEU A 216 -18.59 -18.08 7.33
C LEU A 216 -18.30 -19.26 6.40
N ASP A 217 -17.01 -19.48 6.07
CA ASP A 217 -16.59 -20.63 5.26
C ASP A 217 -16.86 -21.96 5.99
N SER A 218 -16.76 -21.98 7.33
CA SER A 218 -17.11 -23.14 8.16
C SER A 218 -18.61 -23.40 8.17
N ASP A 219 -19.43 -22.36 8.30
CA ASP A 219 -20.90 -22.47 8.29
C ASP A 219 -21.42 -22.93 6.91
N GLU A 220 -20.85 -22.42 5.82
CA GLU A 220 -21.18 -22.88 4.46
C GLU A 220 -20.79 -24.35 4.24
N LEU A 221 -19.66 -24.78 4.80
CA LEU A 221 -19.21 -26.17 4.74
C LEU A 221 -20.15 -27.08 5.55
N ILE A 222 -20.56 -26.65 6.74
CA ILE A 222 -21.54 -27.35 7.59
C ILE A 222 -22.88 -27.52 6.86
N GLN A 223 -23.38 -26.49 6.18
CA GLN A 223 -24.62 -26.60 5.40
C GLN A 223 -24.49 -27.59 4.22
N LYS A 224 -23.33 -27.61 3.56
CA LYS A 224 -23.04 -28.58 2.50
C LYS A 224 -22.95 -30.01 3.03
N ILE A 225 -22.44 -30.21 4.24
CA ILE A 225 -22.43 -31.50 4.94
C ILE A 225 -23.86 -31.98 5.16
N ASP A 226 -24.72 -31.11 5.72
CA ASP A 226 -26.11 -31.46 6.00
C ASP A 226 -26.85 -31.84 4.71
N LEU A 227 -26.58 -31.17 3.59
CA LEU A 227 -27.11 -31.53 2.28
C LEU A 227 -26.64 -32.92 1.80
N VAL A 228 -25.38 -33.28 2.02
CA VAL A 228 -24.84 -34.61 1.66
C VAL A 228 -25.43 -35.69 2.54
N ILE A 229 -25.48 -35.49 3.86
CA ILE A 229 -26.10 -36.40 4.84
C ILE A 229 -27.55 -36.67 4.44
N ASN A 230 -28.35 -35.62 4.21
CA ASN A 230 -29.76 -35.75 3.84
C ASN A 230 -29.92 -36.51 2.50
N LYS A 231 -29.02 -36.30 1.55
CA LYS A 231 -29.05 -37.00 0.26
C LYS A 231 -28.67 -38.48 0.41
N LEU A 232 -27.68 -38.81 1.22
CA LEU A 232 -27.32 -40.21 1.54
C LEU A 232 -28.47 -40.94 2.26
N GLN A 233 -29.11 -40.30 3.23
CA GLN A 233 -30.32 -40.82 3.88
C GLN A 233 -31.45 -41.08 2.87
N SER A 234 -31.69 -40.14 1.95
CA SER A 234 -32.73 -40.28 0.93
C SER A 234 -32.47 -41.40 -0.08
N LEU A 235 -31.21 -41.81 -0.25
CA LEU A 235 -30.78 -42.89 -1.14
C LEU A 235 -30.78 -44.26 -0.44
N GLY A 236 -31.17 -44.34 0.84
CA GLY A 236 -31.22 -45.58 1.60
C GLY A 236 -29.88 -46.00 2.23
N TYR A 237 -28.84 -45.15 2.13
CA TYR A 237 -27.56 -45.38 2.79
C TYR A 237 -27.69 -45.04 4.29
N GLY A 238 -28.06 -46.06 5.08
CA GLY A 238 -28.43 -45.96 6.50
C GLY A 238 -27.37 -46.45 7.50
N HIS A 239 -26.12 -46.63 7.10
CA HIS A 239 -25.08 -47.18 7.98
C HIS A 239 -24.75 -46.18 9.11
N GLU A 240 -25.04 -46.56 10.36
CA GLU A 240 -24.85 -45.72 11.56
C GLU A 240 -23.38 -45.31 11.76
N ILE A 241 -22.45 -46.21 11.45
CA ILE A 241 -20.99 -45.97 11.49
C ILE A 241 -20.61 -44.78 10.61
N LEU A 242 -21.20 -44.69 9.43
CA LEU A 242 -20.98 -43.66 8.42
C LEU A 242 -21.49 -42.28 8.87
N PHE A 243 -22.68 -42.24 9.44
CA PHE A 243 -23.25 -41.01 9.96
C PHE A 243 -22.41 -40.49 11.12
N ASN A 244 -21.96 -41.38 12.01
CA ASN A 244 -21.05 -41.02 13.10
C ASN A 244 -19.73 -40.47 12.55
N GLU A 245 -19.14 -41.07 11.52
CA GLU A 245 -17.91 -40.57 10.90
C GLU A 245 -18.08 -39.24 10.15
N ILE A 246 -19.21 -39.02 9.48
CA ILE A 246 -19.52 -37.75 8.81
C ILE A 246 -19.86 -36.66 9.85
N GLU A 247 -20.51 -37.01 10.97
CA GLU A 247 -20.71 -36.09 12.09
C GLU A 247 -19.40 -35.76 12.81
N GLU A 248 -18.47 -36.71 12.95
CA GLU A 248 -17.12 -36.45 13.42
C GLU A 248 -16.39 -35.47 12.48
N LEU A 249 -16.51 -35.65 11.16
CA LEU A 249 -16.00 -34.69 10.17
C LEU A 249 -16.66 -33.31 10.27
N LYS A 250 -17.96 -33.25 10.60
CA LYS A 250 -18.70 -32.00 10.86
C LYS A 250 -18.15 -31.30 12.10
N SER A 251 -17.85 -32.04 13.16
CA SER A 251 -17.24 -31.51 14.38
C SER A 251 -15.81 -30.98 14.15
N ALA A 252 -15.08 -31.59 13.21
CA ALA A 252 -13.73 -31.20 12.80
C ALA A 252 -13.68 -30.10 11.73
N ALA A 253 -14.81 -29.70 11.15
CA ALA A 253 -14.91 -28.69 10.08
C ALA A 253 -14.31 -27.33 10.47
N SER A 254 -14.31 -27.00 11.76
CA SER A 254 -13.69 -25.77 12.30
C SER A 254 -12.15 -25.76 12.24
N LYS A 255 -11.52 -26.92 12.01
CA LYS A 255 -10.05 -27.10 12.06
C LYS A 255 -9.42 -27.49 10.72
N LEU A 256 -10.21 -27.82 9.70
CA LEU A 256 -9.73 -28.32 8.40
C LEU A 256 -9.99 -27.29 7.30
N ASN A 257 -9.05 -27.16 6.35
CA ASN A 257 -9.27 -26.35 5.16
C ASN A 257 -10.22 -27.07 4.17
N LYS A 258 -10.93 -26.29 3.34
CA LYS A 258 -11.95 -26.78 2.39
C LYS A 258 -11.46 -27.88 1.44
N LYS A 259 -10.19 -27.85 1.05
CA LYS A 259 -9.59 -28.81 0.11
C LYS A 259 -9.36 -30.17 0.77
N ASN A 260 -8.67 -30.17 1.91
CA ASN A 260 -8.37 -31.38 2.68
C ASN A 260 -9.67 -32.06 3.15
N TRP A 261 -10.67 -31.26 3.52
CA TRP A 261 -11.95 -31.77 3.94
C TRP A 261 -12.73 -32.45 2.79
N MET A 262 -12.73 -31.85 1.59
CA MET A 262 -13.41 -32.44 0.44
C MET A 262 -12.71 -33.70 -0.09
N GLU A 263 -11.39 -33.81 0.08
CA GLU A 263 -10.62 -35.03 -0.18
C GLU A 263 -11.00 -36.15 0.83
N LEU A 264 -11.11 -35.82 2.12
CA LEU A 264 -11.54 -36.77 3.15
C LEU A 264 -12.98 -37.25 2.95
N LEU A 265 -13.91 -36.35 2.64
CA LEU A 265 -15.30 -36.69 2.35
C LEU A 265 -15.39 -37.61 1.12
N LYS A 266 -14.65 -37.29 0.05
CA LYS A 266 -14.60 -38.12 -1.16
C LYS A 266 -14.06 -39.52 -0.87
N GLY A 267 -13.00 -39.63 -0.07
CA GLY A 267 -12.47 -40.92 0.37
C GLY A 267 -13.53 -41.74 1.10
N LYS A 268 -14.12 -41.16 2.14
CA LYS A 268 -15.16 -41.84 2.94
C LYS A 268 -16.40 -42.21 2.14
N VAL A 269 -16.82 -41.41 1.15
CA VAL A 269 -17.97 -41.73 0.28
C VAL A 269 -17.62 -42.79 -0.77
N LEU A 270 -16.38 -42.79 -1.28
CA LEU A 270 -15.91 -43.81 -2.22
C LEU A 270 -15.80 -45.19 -1.56
N ASP A 271 -15.33 -45.25 -0.32
CA ASP A 271 -15.25 -46.49 0.45
C ASP A 271 -16.64 -47.20 0.53
N LEU A 272 -17.73 -46.43 0.57
CA LEU A 272 -19.12 -46.96 0.59
C LEU A 272 -19.56 -47.61 -0.70
N VAL A 273 -19.17 -47.01 -1.82
CA VAL A 273 -19.57 -47.50 -3.14
C VAL A 273 -18.79 -48.77 -3.47
N VAL A 274 -17.60 -48.93 -2.87
CA VAL A 274 -16.75 -50.10 -3.04
C VAL A 274 -17.16 -51.24 -2.11
N ASP A 275 -17.61 -50.97 -0.89
CA ASP A 275 -18.10 -52.00 0.05
C ASP A 275 -19.47 -52.62 -0.35
N GLU A 276 -20.18 -52.03 -1.33
CA GLU A 276 -21.42 -52.57 -1.91
C GLU A 276 -21.21 -53.38 -3.22
N ILE A 277 -19.96 -53.59 -3.67
CA ILE A 277 -19.59 -54.47 -4.80
C ILE A 277 -18.91 -55.74 -4.28
#